data_AF-R4W5L3-F1
#
_entry.id   AF-R4W5L3-F1
#
_cell.length_a   1.000
_cell.length_b   1.000
_cell.length_c   1.000
_cell.angle_alpha   90.00
_cell.angle_beta   90.00
_cell.angle_gamma   90.00
#
_symmetry.space_group_name_H-M   'P 1'
#
loop_
_entity.id
_entity.type
_entity.pdbx_description
1 polymer ?
#
loop_
_entity_poly.entity_id
_entity_poly.type
_entity_poly.pdbx_seq_one_letter_code
_entity_poly.pdbx_strand_id
1 'polypeptide(L)'
;MAETDIVARVVDAVAAADGVEVTDVDPVYEYMYPEVLQKLCEHEGGEWSLTFQFADHQITVTHESRIFVDGVAYTHDASVS
;
A
#
# COMPACT_ATOMS: atom_id res chain seq x y z
N MET A 1 -4.56 3.53 19.05
CA MET A 1 -3.43 4.11 18.28
C MET A 1 -3.78 3.81 16.84
N ALA A 2 -3.87 4.83 15.97
CA ALA A 2 -4.41 4.64 14.63
C ALA A 2 -3.55 3.60 13.89
N GLU A 3 -4.10 2.40 13.74
CA GLU A 3 -3.59 1.41 12.82
C GLU A 3 -3.70 2.07 11.46
N THR A 4 -2.58 2.55 10.92
CA THR A 4 -2.58 3.34 9.69
C THR A 4 -3.16 2.48 8.58
N ASP A 5 -4.30 2.91 8.05
CA ASP A 5 -5.05 2.22 7.00
C ASP A 5 -4.12 1.80 5.85
N ILE A 6 -4.01 0.50 5.60
CA ILE A 6 -3.06 -0.04 4.62
C ILE A 6 -3.33 0.46 3.21
N VAL A 7 -4.59 0.80 2.89
CA VAL A 7 -4.97 1.33 1.59
C VAL A 7 -4.41 2.75 1.45
N ALA A 8 -4.56 3.59 2.47
CA ALA A 8 -3.95 4.92 2.49
C ALA A 8 -2.42 4.85 2.31
N ARG A 9 -1.76 3.90 2.98
CA ARG A 9 -0.30 3.72 2.84
C ARG A 9 0.12 3.27 1.44
N VAL A 10 -0.69 2.47 0.75
CA VAL A 10 -0.44 2.10 -0.66
C VAL A 10 -0.55 3.33 -1.56
N VAL A 11 -1.55 4.19 -1.34
CA VAL A 11 -1.70 5.46 -2.09
C VAL A 11 -0.51 6.38 -1.84
N ASP A 12 -0.11 6.56 -0.59
CA ASP A 12 1.09 7.33 -0.22
C ASP A 12 2.36 6.78 -0.90
N ALA A 13 2.50 5.45 -0.96
CA ALA A 13 3.66 4.82 -1.58
C ALA A 13 3.73 5.08 -3.08
N VAL A 14 2.59 5.01 -3.78
CA VAL A 14 2.49 5.32 -5.21
C VAL A 14 2.72 6.81 -5.47
N ALA A 15 2.07 7.69 -4.70
CA ALA A 15 2.29 9.14 -4.79
C ALA A 15 3.78 9.50 -4.66
N ALA A 16 4.45 8.90 -3.68
CA ALA A 16 5.88 9.11 -3.46
C ALA A 16 6.76 8.55 -4.59
N ALA A 17 6.37 7.43 -5.22
CA ALA A 17 7.10 6.85 -6.35
C ALA A 17 6.97 7.70 -7.62
N ASP A 18 5.78 8.25 -7.87
CA ASP A 18 5.49 9.13 -9.00
C ASP A 18 5.93 10.59 -8.77
N GLY A 19 6.19 10.97 -7.51
CA GLY A 19 6.53 12.35 -7.13
C GLY A 19 5.34 13.31 -7.25
N VAL A 20 4.13 12.82 -7.00
CA VAL A 20 2.87 13.56 -7.08
C VAL A 20 2.20 13.67 -5.71
N GLU A 21 1.13 14.47 -5.60
CA GLU A 21 0.32 14.50 -4.38
C GLU A 21 -0.62 13.28 -4.33
N VAL A 22 -1.01 12.84 -3.13
CA VAL A 22 -1.92 11.70 -2.94
C VAL A 22 -3.29 11.90 -3.62
N THR A 23 -3.70 13.15 -3.82
CA THR A 23 -4.94 13.51 -4.51
C THR A 23 -4.87 13.35 -6.03
N ASP A 24 -3.66 13.24 -6.59
CA ASP A 24 -3.41 13.02 -8.01
C ASP A 24 -3.22 11.52 -8.34
N VAL A 25 -3.21 10.65 -7.35
CA VAL A 25 -3.15 9.19 -7.54
C VAL A 25 -4.53 8.66 -7.87
N ASP A 26 -4.60 7.75 -8.86
CA ASP A 26 -5.85 7.09 -9.23
C ASP A 26 -6.47 6.32 -8.06
N PRO A 27 -7.81 6.18 -8.00
CA PRO A 27 -8.44 5.47 -6.90
C PRO A 27 -8.08 3.97 -6.89
N VAL A 28 -7.64 3.45 -5.74
CA VAL A 28 -7.25 2.03 -5.59
C VAL A 28 -8.34 1.05 -6.05
N TYR A 29 -9.62 1.39 -5.83
CA TYR A 29 -10.76 0.54 -6.21
C TYR A 29 -10.89 0.30 -7.71
N GLU A 30 -10.22 1.09 -8.56
CA GLU A 30 -10.19 0.89 -10.00
C GLU A 30 -9.28 -0.28 -10.43
N TYR A 31 -8.35 -0.67 -9.55
CA TYR A 31 -7.36 -1.71 -9.81
C TYR A 31 -7.60 -2.97 -8.97
N MET A 32 -8.06 -2.80 -7.73
CA MET A 32 -8.39 -3.91 -6.85
C MET A 32 -9.41 -3.53 -5.78
N TYR A 33 -10.13 -4.50 -5.22
CA TYR A 33 -11.01 -4.28 -4.07
C TYR A 33 -10.18 -4.00 -2.80
N PRO A 34 -10.24 -2.78 -2.21
CA PRO A 34 -9.38 -2.42 -1.08
C PRO A 34 -9.64 -3.26 0.18
N GLU A 35 -10.85 -3.79 0.32
CA GLU A 35 -11.23 -4.71 1.39
C GLU A 35 -10.40 -6.00 1.42
N VAL A 36 -9.82 -6.41 0.27
CA VAL A 36 -8.95 -7.60 0.20
C VAL A 36 -7.65 -7.36 0.97
N LEU A 37 -7.06 -6.17 0.85
CA LEU A 37 -5.86 -5.79 1.60
C LEU A 37 -6.15 -5.75 3.10
N GLN A 38 -7.26 -5.11 3.49
CA GLN A 38 -7.67 -5.04 4.88
C GLN A 38 -7.84 -6.44 5.48
N LYS A 39 -8.60 -7.32 4.81
CA LYS A 39 -8.83 -8.70 5.26
C LYS A 39 -7.56 -9.53 5.35
N LEU A 40 -6.60 -9.33 4.46
CA LEU A 40 -5.31 -10.04 4.50
C LEU A 40 -4.42 -9.56 5.65
N CYS A 41 -4.43 -8.25 5.93
CA CYS A 41 -3.72 -7.68 7.08
C CYS A 41 -4.37 -8.05 8.42
N GLU A 42 -5.70 -8.16 8.47
CA GLU A 42 -6.45 -8.62 9.65
C GLU A 42 -6.30 -10.13 9.91
N HIS A 43 -5.92 -10.91 8.90
CA HIS A 43 -5.76 -12.35 9.04
C HIS A 43 -4.54 -12.70 9.90
N GLU A 44 -4.79 -13.05 11.16
CA GLU A 44 -3.75 -13.54 12.07
C GLU A 44 -3.25 -14.94 11.66
N GLY A 45 -2.07 -14.98 11.04
CA GLY A 45 -1.31 -16.21 10.82
C GLY A 45 -1.03 -16.54 9.35
N GLY A 46 0.18 -17.06 9.11
CA GLY A 46 0.68 -17.46 7.79
C GLY A 46 1.56 -16.40 7.13
N GLU A 47 2.58 -16.85 6.41
CA GLU A 47 3.40 -15.99 5.57
C GLU A 47 2.66 -15.76 4.24
N TRP A 48 2.36 -14.50 3.94
CA TRP A 48 1.74 -14.12 2.68
C TRP A 48 2.39 -12.88 2.07
N SER A 49 2.24 -12.79 0.74
CA SER A 49 2.53 -11.61 -0.05
C SER A 49 1.43 -11.47 -1.11
N LEU A 50 0.94 -10.25 -1.31
CA LEU A 50 0.00 -9.91 -2.38
C LEU A 50 0.70 -8.95 -3.33
N THR A 51 0.79 -9.33 -4.60
CA THR A 51 1.31 -8.47 -5.66
C THR A 51 0.21 -8.16 -6.67
N PHE A 52 0.03 -6.89 -7.00
CA PHE A 52 -0.96 -6.42 -7.96
C PHE A 52 -0.43 -5.20 -8.73
N GLN A 53 -1.00 -4.95 -9.91
CA GLN A 53 -0.72 -3.75 -10.68
C GLN A 53 -1.59 -2.60 -10.16
N PHE A 54 -1.00 -1.43 -9.94
CA PHE A 54 -1.70 -0.20 -9.60
C PHE A 54 -1.06 0.96 -10.35
N ALA A 55 -1.83 1.61 -11.22
CA ALA A 55 -1.31 2.54 -12.22
C ALA A 55 -0.14 1.90 -13.00
N ASP A 56 0.97 2.60 -13.14
CA ASP A 56 2.18 2.14 -13.82
C ASP A 56 3.10 1.28 -12.93
N HIS A 57 2.73 1.05 -11.67
CA HIS A 57 3.55 0.36 -10.69
C HIS A 57 3.08 -1.06 -10.34
N GLN A 58 4.04 -1.93 -10.04
CA GLN A 58 3.79 -3.20 -9.38
C GLN A 58 3.89 -3.04 -7.87
N ILE A 59 2.78 -3.21 -7.17
CA ILE A 59 2.70 -3.07 -5.72
C ILE A 59 2.75 -4.43 -5.06
N THR A 60 3.61 -4.59 -4.05
CA THR A 60 3.64 -5.77 -3.18
C THR A 60 3.38 -5.38 -1.74
N VAL A 61 2.41 -6.04 -1.11
CA VAL A 61 2.13 -5.93 0.33
C VAL A 61 2.41 -7.27 0.99
N THR A 62 3.06 -7.26 2.15
CA THR A 62 3.36 -8.49 2.92
C THR A 62 2.55 -8.58 4.21
N HIS A 63 2.53 -9.78 4.81
CA HIS A 63 1.92 -10.02 6.13
C HIS A 63 2.45 -9.12 7.26
N GLU A 64 3.65 -8.56 7.11
CA GLU A 64 4.22 -7.57 8.04
C GLU A 64 3.77 -6.12 7.74
N SER A 65 2.78 -5.94 6.85
CA SER A 65 2.33 -4.64 6.36
C SER A 65 3.46 -3.79 5.76
N ARG A 66 4.45 -4.46 5.15
CA ARG A 66 5.51 -3.81 4.35
C ARG A 66 5.01 -3.63 2.92
N ILE A 67 5.30 -2.48 2.35
CA ILE A 67 4.89 -2.10 1.00
C ILE A 67 6.14 -1.98 0.13
N PHE A 68 6.10 -2.54 -1.06
CA PHE A 68 7.13 -2.39 -2.08
C PHE A 68 6.50 -1.86 -3.37
N VAL A 69 7.12 -0.86 -3.97
CA VAL A 69 6.76 -0.28 -5.27
C VAL A 69 7.87 -0.65 -6.25
N ASP A 70 7.55 -1.42 -7.29
CA ASP A 70 8.51 -1.96 -8.26
C ASP A 70 9.71 -2.68 -7.62
N GLY A 71 9.46 -3.34 -6.49
CA GLY A 71 10.46 -4.06 -5.71
C GLY A 71 11.29 -3.18 -4.76
N VAL A 72 11.06 -1.87 -4.70
CA VAL A 72 11.71 -0.94 -3.77
C VAL A 72 10.85 -0.78 -2.52
N ALA A 73 11.43 -1.01 -1.34
CA ALA A 73 10.70 -0.91 -0.07
C ALA A 73 10.29 0.55 0.22
N TYR A 74 9.00 0.78 0.43
CA TYR A 74 8.47 2.06 0.89
C TYR A 74 8.52 2.13 2.42
N THR A 75 9.29 3.09 2.93
CA THR A 75 9.23 3.50 4.33
C THR A 75 8.38 4.76 4.40
N HIS A 76 7.25 4.67 5.09
CA HIS A 76 6.52 5.85 5.47
C HIS A 76 7.33 6.54 6.57
N ASP A 77 8.03 7.62 6.22
CA ASP A 77 8.67 8.47 7.22
C ASP A 77 7.53 9.10 8.03
N ALA A 78 7.21 8.51 9.17
CA ALA A 78 6.30 9.09 10.13
C ALA A 78 6.98 10.31 10.75
N SER A 79 7.13 11.38 9.98
CA SER A 79 7.43 12.71 10.47
C SER A 79 6.22 13.18 11.26
N VAL A 80 6.19 12.76 12.53
CA VAL A 80 5.32 13.28 13.58
C VAL A 80 5.48 14.80 13.59
N SER A 81 4.42 15.52 13.22
CA SER A 81 4.25 16.95 13.51
C SER A 81 3.08 17.12 14.47
#